data_AF-A0A017SXP8-F1
#
_entry.id   AF-A0A017SXP8-F1
#
_cell.length_a   1.000
_cell.length_b   1.000
_cell.length_c   1.000
_cell.angle_alpha   90.00
_cell.angle_beta   90.00
_cell.angle_gamma   90.00
#
_symmetry.space_group_name_H-M   'P 1'
#
loop_
_entity.id
_entity.type
_entity.pdbx_description
1 polymer ?
#
loop_
_entity_poly.entity_id
_entity_poly.type
_entity_poly.pdbx_seq_one_letter_code
_entity_poly.pdbx_strand_id
1 'polypeptide(L)'
;MLATLSTYLSSPKGAAAHPTRRLQDGFTTIVAAALVGVLPGCSAPSAGGADARDPLAFSDGADAPLAQIAAEIEALNGPLSPESRATFRDVLADTLAKDAYLCRPSARTVLLGDAPEGERHIAGVMPHYGMFMGPMSYLIRRRGRAWEVEARIAVTLPRDAARIELPDCGLAEEPGGRAEILVCRGTPYAQSGTTEACPGSGEFAARATPAAVDALLARWSREAEQYWNRDARAFGLPVTYDFAFVLADDARARGLRVDLDVPLSPTCGRTPYFSAMRSGWSLPVVAHEVGHVLGLLDEYEALSGIVPLYPKTPFPGAHISRMGLSMRERTLVLPLHHYLVLRRYFCGDPATVDPYAHALR
;
A
#
# COMPACT_ATOMS: atom_id res chain seq x y z
N MET A 1 -20.54 -45.81 38.35
CA MET A 1 -19.16 -45.41 38.68
C MET A 1 -18.24 -46.56 38.27
N LEU A 2 -17.72 -46.51 37.05
CA LEU A 2 -16.82 -47.51 36.43
C LEU A 2 -15.83 -46.70 35.57
N ALA A 3 -14.52 -46.76 35.84
CA ALA A 3 -13.49 -47.50 35.07
C ALA A 3 -13.35 -46.98 33.61
N THR A 4 -12.19 -46.74 33.00
CA THR A 4 -10.96 -47.55 33.00
C THR A 4 -9.81 -46.77 32.31
N LEU A 5 -8.58 -47.09 32.70
CA LEU A 5 -7.32 -46.87 31.96
C LEU A 5 -7.28 -47.66 30.63
N SER A 6 -6.45 -47.21 29.69
CA SER A 6 -5.24 -47.92 29.20
C SER A 6 -5.01 -47.85 27.69
N THR A 7 -3.72 -47.70 27.40
CA THR A 7 -2.97 -47.66 26.14
C THR A 7 -3.04 -48.98 25.34
N TYR A 8 -2.79 -48.93 24.01
CA TYR A 8 -1.66 -49.63 23.34
C TYR A 8 -1.68 -49.55 21.78
N LEU A 9 -0.48 -49.22 21.25
CA LEU A 9 0.23 -49.71 20.04
C LEU A 9 -0.40 -49.77 18.62
N SER A 10 0.23 -48.98 17.74
CA SER A 10 1.08 -49.36 16.58
C SER A 10 0.56 -50.18 15.39
N SER A 11 0.92 -49.62 14.22
CA SER A 11 1.52 -50.25 13.03
C SER A 11 0.63 -50.48 11.78
N PRO A 12 1.21 -50.66 10.57
CA PRO A 12 1.13 -49.67 9.49
C PRO A 12 0.72 -50.30 8.12
N LYS A 13 0.96 -49.54 7.04
CA LYS A 13 0.99 -49.90 5.60
C LYS A 13 -0.28 -49.62 4.80
N GLY A 14 -0.08 -48.89 3.71
CA GLY A 14 -1.05 -48.66 2.65
C GLY A 14 -0.51 -47.70 1.60
N ALA A 15 0.58 -48.10 0.93
CA ALA A 15 1.03 -47.45 -0.29
C ALA A 15 -0.03 -47.66 -1.40
N ALA A 16 -0.53 -46.57 -1.99
CA ALA A 16 -1.26 -46.62 -3.25
C ALA A 16 -0.60 -45.63 -4.21
N ALA A 17 -0.02 -46.20 -5.26
CA ALA A 17 0.64 -45.54 -6.35
C ALA A 17 -0.34 -44.68 -7.15
N HIS A 18 0.05 -43.44 -7.46
CA HIS A 18 -0.57 -42.67 -8.54
C HIS A 18 0.24 -42.84 -9.82
N PRO A 19 -0.41 -43.18 -10.95
CA PRO A 19 0.28 -43.45 -12.21
C PRO A 19 0.75 -42.15 -12.89
N THR A 20 2.00 -42.20 -13.29
CA THR A 20 2.65 -41.33 -14.26
C THR A 20 1.88 -41.33 -15.59
N ARG A 21 1.33 -40.18 -15.99
CA ARG A 21 0.89 -39.95 -17.36
C ARG A 21 2.01 -39.32 -18.16
N ARG A 22 2.33 -40.02 -19.25
CA ARG A 22 3.38 -39.77 -20.24
C ARG A 22 3.24 -38.39 -20.91
N LEU A 23 4.39 -37.74 -21.03
CA LEU A 23 4.77 -36.86 -22.14
C LEU A 23 4.91 -37.66 -23.44
N GLN A 24 4.62 -36.98 -24.57
CA GLN A 24 4.75 -37.33 -26.00
C GLN A 24 3.39 -37.05 -26.67
N ASP A 25 3.21 -36.24 -27.72
CA ASP A 25 4.11 -35.65 -28.72
C ASP A 25 3.45 -34.42 -29.35
N GLY A 26 4.28 -33.53 -29.92
CA GLY A 26 3.98 -32.80 -31.15
C GLY A 26 3.07 -31.56 -31.05
N PHE A 27 3.64 -30.39 -31.30
CA PHE A 27 3.38 -29.68 -32.57
C PHE A 27 4.32 -28.48 -32.67
N THR A 28 5.34 -28.65 -33.51
CA THR A 28 6.12 -27.57 -34.12
C THR A 28 5.23 -26.90 -35.16
N THR A 29 4.98 -25.60 -35.05
CA THR A 29 4.67 -24.78 -36.24
C THR A 29 5.22 -23.37 -36.05
N ILE A 30 6.21 -23.10 -36.88
CA ILE A 30 6.80 -21.82 -37.20
C ILE A 30 5.77 -21.01 -37.98
N VAL A 31 5.47 -19.78 -37.56
CA VAL A 31 5.08 -18.71 -38.50
C VAL A 31 5.82 -17.45 -38.10
N ALA A 32 6.88 -17.18 -38.86
CA ALA A 32 7.43 -15.86 -39.03
C ALA A 32 6.48 -15.04 -39.93
N ALA A 33 6.16 -13.83 -39.52
CA ALA A 33 5.68 -12.80 -40.43
C ALA A 33 6.22 -11.46 -39.94
N ALA A 34 7.31 -11.05 -40.60
CA ALA A 34 7.81 -9.69 -40.61
C ALA A 34 6.77 -8.75 -41.24
N LEU A 35 6.57 -7.59 -40.62
CA LEU A 35 6.05 -6.42 -41.33
C LEU A 35 6.87 -5.21 -40.92
N VAL A 36 7.84 -4.94 -41.79
CA VAL A 36 8.54 -3.68 -41.96
C VAL A 36 7.53 -2.64 -42.41
N GLY A 37 7.43 -1.55 -41.66
CA GLY A 37 6.67 -0.35 -42.03
C GLY A 37 7.48 0.88 -41.65
N VAL A 38 8.38 1.27 -42.54
CA VAL A 38 9.07 2.57 -42.51
C VAL A 38 8.11 3.60 -43.11
N LEU A 39 7.79 4.65 -42.35
CA LEU A 39 7.28 5.90 -42.91
C LEU A 39 8.13 7.08 -42.40
N PRO A 40 8.39 8.08 -43.26
CA PRO A 40 9.34 9.15 -42.98
C PRO A 40 8.72 10.33 -42.23
N GLY A 41 9.56 10.90 -41.36
CA GLY A 41 9.75 12.32 -41.06
C GLY A 41 8.58 13.30 -41.20
N CYS A 42 8.18 13.86 -40.05
CA CYS A 42 7.95 15.29 -39.91
C CYS A 42 8.70 15.78 -38.66
N SER A 43 9.88 16.34 -38.88
CA SER A 43 10.63 17.12 -37.89
C SER A 43 9.93 18.46 -37.70
N ALA A 44 9.53 18.77 -36.47
CA ALA A 44 9.24 20.14 -36.05
C ALA A 44 10.40 20.64 -35.16
N PRO A 45 10.86 21.89 -35.33
CA PRO A 45 12.02 22.42 -34.63
C PRO A 45 11.65 22.96 -33.24
N SER A 46 12.64 22.84 -32.35
CA SER A 46 13.01 23.77 -31.28
C SER A 46 11.95 24.21 -30.25
N ALA A 47 12.26 23.95 -28.98
CA ALA A 47 12.69 25.02 -28.08
C ALA A 47 13.49 24.43 -26.92
N GLY A 48 14.75 24.85 -26.77
CA GLY A 48 15.45 24.72 -25.50
C GLY A 48 14.68 25.53 -24.46
N GLY A 49 14.04 24.83 -23.53
CA GLY A 49 13.48 25.39 -22.32
C GLY A 49 14.52 25.20 -21.22
N ALA A 50 14.92 26.31 -20.62
CA ALA A 50 15.88 26.37 -19.53
C ALA A 50 15.56 25.37 -18.41
N ASP A 51 16.62 24.96 -17.69
CA ASP A 51 16.56 24.45 -16.32
C ASP A 51 15.54 25.26 -15.52
N ALA A 52 14.31 24.76 -15.44
CA ALA A 52 13.37 25.14 -14.40
C ALA A 52 13.91 24.48 -13.13
N ARG A 53 14.91 25.11 -12.50
CA ARG A 53 15.18 24.85 -11.09
C ARG A 53 13.87 25.15 -10.37
N ASP A 54 13.22 24.09 -9.90
CA ASP A 54 12.03 24.19 -9.08
C ASP A 54 12.34 25.16 -7.92
N PRO A 55 11.67 26.32 -7.84
CA PRO A 55 11.97 27.35 -6.85
C PRO A 55 11.76 26.88 -5.39
N LEU A 56 11.33 25.64 -5.18
CA LEU A 56 11.13 25.01 -3.89
C LEU A 56 12.07 23.81 -3.60
N ALA A 57 13.06 23.53 -4.45
CA ALA A 57 14.06 22.50 -4.13
C ALA A 57 14.97 22.97 -2.98
N PHE A 58 14.62 22.58 -1.75
CA PHE A 58 15.37 22.89 -0.53
C PHE A 58 16.66 22.05 -0.43
N SER A 59 17.68 22.37 -1.25
CA SER A 59 18.95 21.62 -1.25
C SER A 59 19.93 21.99 -0.14
N ASP A 60 19.60 22.90 0.77
CA ASP A 60 20.55 23.40 1.79
C ASP A 60 20.56 22.58 3.09
N GLY A 61 19.73 21.55 3.20
CA GLY A 61 19.82 20.58 4.28
C GLY A 61 20.88 19.51 3.98
N ALA A 62 22.00 19.52 4.69
CA ALA A 62 22.99 18.45 4.58
C ALA A 62 22.33 17.08 4.88
N ASP A 63 22.60 16.09 4.02
CA ASP A 63 22.18 14.70 4.21
C ASP A 63 22.65 14.18 5.59
N ALA A 64 21.72 13.68 6.38
CA ALA A 64 22.01 13.05 7.66
C ALA A 64 22.48 11.60 7.42
N PRO A 65 23.46 11.09 8.19
CA PRO A 65 23.82 9.68 8.16
C PRO A 65 22.63 8.79 8.49
N LEU A 66 22.48 7.64 7.81
CA LEU A 66 21.39 6.70 8.03
C LEU A 66 21.25 6.27 9.51
N ALA A 67 22.37 6.05 10.19
CA ALA A 67 22.39 5.70 11.61
C ALA A 67 21.78 6.80 12.50
N GLN A 68 21.97 8.07 12.14
CA GLN A 68 21.36 9.19 12.83
C GLN A 68 19.85 9.22 12.60
N ILE A 69 19.40 9.10 11.34
CA ILE A 69 17.98 9.08 10.97
C ILE A 69 17.27 7.95 11.72
N ALA A 70 17.85 6.75 11.71
CA ALA A 70 17.32 5.60 12.43
C ALA A 70 17.21 5.85 13.94
N ALA A 71 18.26 6.40 14.58
CA ALA A 71 18.24 6.69 16.00
C ALA A 71 17.17 7.73 16.39
N GLU A 72 16.97 8.75 15.54
CA GLU A 72 15.93 9.76 15.74
C GLU A 72 14.52 9.17 15.59
N ILE A 73 14.29 8.29 14.61
CA ILE A 73 13.02 7.56 14.43
C ILE A 73 12.77 6.62 15.62
N GLU A 74 13.79 5.91 16.08
CA GLU A 74 13.71 5.03 17.25
C GLU A 74 13.38 5.77 18.55
N ALA A 75 13.86 7.00 18.70
CA ALA A 75 13.53 7.82 19.87
C ALA A 75 12.04 8.22 19.93
N LEU A 76 11.34 8.19 18.80
CA LEU A 76 9.89 8.43 18.72
C LEU A 76 9.08 7.15 18.91
N ASN A 77 9.69 5.99 18.66
CA ASN A 77 9.07 4.72 18.93
C ASN A 77 8.97 4.49 20.45
N GLY A 78 7.88 3.85 20.87
CA GLY A 78 7.85 3.20 22.17
C GLY A 78 8.92 2.10 22.28
N PRO A 79 9.04 1.43 23.44
CA PRO A 79 10.05 0.39 23.63
C PRO A 79 9.89 -0.76 22.62
N LEU A 80 10.82 -0.86 21.67
CA LEU A 80 10.93 -1.95 20.70
C LEU A 80 11.97 -2.99 21.15
N SER A 81 11.75 -4.26 20.84
CA SER A 81 12.77 -5.29 21.04
C SER A 81 14.03 -4.99 20.21
N PRO A 82 15.23 -5.43 20.64
CA PRO A 82 16.46 -5.27 19.85
C PRO A 82 16.32 -5.81 18.41
N GLU A 83 15.65 -6.95 18.23
CA GLU A 83 15.43 -7.56 16.91
C GLU A 83 14.50 -6.73 16.01
N SER A 84 13.42 -6.17 16.58
CA SER A 84 12.51 -5.30 15.82
C SER A 84 13.21 -4.01 15.41
N ARG A 85 14.06 -3.44 16.29
CA ARG A 85 14.87 -2.25 15.95
C ARG A 85 15.82 -2.53 14.80
N ALA A 86 16.57 -3.64 14.85
CA ALA A 86 17.45 -4.03 13.75
C ALA A 86 16.67 -4.17 12.43
N THR A 87 15.52 -4.83 12.48
CA THR A 87 14.65 -4.99 11.31
C THR A 87 14.21 -3.65 10.73
N PHE A 88 13.71 -2.72 11.54
CA PHE A 88 13.24 -1.42 11.03
C PHE A 88 14.39 -0.53 10.52
N ARG A 89 15.61 -0.72 11.00
CA ARG A 89 16.80 -0.09 10.40
C ARG A 89 17.05 -0.61 8.98
N ASP A 90 16.95 -1.92 8.79
CA ASP A 90 17.15 -2.54 7.47
C ASP A 90 16.04 -2.11 6.50
N VAL A 91 14.78 -2.09 6.95
CA VAL A 91 13.64 -1.58 6.19
C VAL A 91 13.86 -0.11 5.78
N LEU A 92 14.28 0.75 6.71
CA LEU A 92 14.59 2.14 6.41
C LEU A 92 15.70 2.27 5.37
N ALA A 93 16.79 1.51 5.54
CA ALA A 93 17.93 1.51 4.65
C ALA A 93 17.53 1.13 3.22
N ASP A 94 16.83 0.01 3.07
CA ASP A 94 16.37 -0.51 1.79
C ASP A 94 15.34 0.43 1.13
N THR A 95 14.37 0.94 1.90
CA THR A 95 13.36 1.85 1.35
C THR A 95 14.00 3.14 0.84
N LEU A 96 14.93 3.74 1.59
CA LEU A 96 15.66 4.92 1.14
C LEU A 96 16.52 4.62 -0.10
N ALA A 97 17.11 3.42 -0.18
CA ALA A 97 17.92 3.02 -1.33
C ALA A 97 17.08 2.78 -2.60
N LYS A 98 15.79 2.48 -2.47
CA LYS A 98 14.88 2.24 -3.60
C LYS A 98 14.01 3.44 -3.97
N ASP A 99 14.11 4.54 -3.24
CA ASP A 99 13.26 5.70 -3.46
C ASP A 99 13.94 6.70 -4.39
N ALA A 100 13.23 7.15 -5.42
CA ALA A 100 13.75 8.09 -6.41
C ALA A 100 14.03 9.49 -5.83
N TYR A 101 13.43 9.83 -4.67
CA TYR A 101 13.70 11.07 -3.95
C TYR A 101 14.95 10.90 -3.07
N LEU A 102 16.12 11.23 -3.65
CA LEU A 102 17.44 10.83 -3.15
C LEU A 102 17.93 11.52 -1.87
N CYS A 103 17.29 12.60 -1.42
CA CYS A 103 17.76 13.34 -0.25
C CYS A 103 17.45 12.61 1.07
N ARG A 104 18.27 12.86 2.10
CA ARG A 104 18.15 12.23 3.42
C ARG A 104 18.23 13.25 4.56
N PRO A 105 17.27 14.19 4.66
CA PRO A 105 17.20 15.08 5.81
C PRO A 105 17.03 14.27 7.10
N SER A 106 17.52 14.81 8.23
CA SER A 106 17.34 14.18 9.54
C SER A 106 15.85 13.98 9.85
N ALA A 107 15.50 12.90 10.55
CA ALA A 107 14.11 12.65 10.93
C ALA A 107 13.59 13.69 11.90
N ARG A 108 14.45 14.22 12.78
CA ARG A 108 14.12 15.36 13.64
C ARG A 108 13.70 16.57 12.82
N THR A 109 14.45 16.92 11.77
CA THR A 109 14.12 18.03 10.87
C THR A 109 12.77 17.80 10.18
N VAL A 110 12.57 16.61 9.61
CA VAL A 110 11.34 16.29 8.85
C VAL A 110 10.10 16.24 9.76
N LEU A 111 10.18 15.53 10.88
CA LEU A 111 9.02 15.21 11.69
C LEU A 111 8.67 16.31 12.71
N LEU A 112 9.68 16.98 13.27
CA LEU A 112 9.52 17.91 14.40
C LEU A 112 10.16 19.28 14.17
N GLY A 113 10.96 19.43 13.11
CA GLY A 113 11.71 20.64 12.84
C GLY A 113 10.86 21.75 12.24
N ASP A 114 11.47 22.92 12.17
CA ASP A 114 10.94 24.00 11.36
C ASP A 114 11.22 23.66 9.89
N ALA A 115 10.19 23.82 9.06
CA ALA A 115 10.24 23.60 7.62
C ALA A 115 9.50 24.76 6.96
N PRO A 116 9.93 25.22 5.78
CA PRO A 116 9.23 26.26 5.07
C PRO A 116 7.77 25.88 4.81
N GLU A 117 6.87 26.82 5.10
CA GLU A 117 5.47 26.66 4.73
C GLU A 117 5.32 26.58 3.21
N GLY A 118 4.32 25.84 2.77
CA GLY A 118 4.10 25.62 1.36
C GLY A 118 3.22 24.42 1.09
N GLU A 119 3.05 24.17 -0.20
CA GLU A 119 2.31 23.04 -0.73
C GLU A 119 3.17 22.42 -1.82
N ARG A 120 3.22 21.09 -1.85
CA ARG A 120 3.93 20.35 -2.87
C ARG A 120 3.18 19.09 -3.25
N HIS A 121 3.05 18.88 -4.55
CA HIS A 121 2.58 17.62 -5.12
C HIS A 121 3.77 16.67 -5.27
N ILE A 122 3.67 15.52 -4.63
CA ILE A 122 4.64 14.44 -4.73
C ILE A 122 4.12 13.45 -5.74
N ALA A 123 4.92 13.18 -6.77
CA ALA A 123 4.58 12.22 -7.82
C ALA A 123 5.78 11.33 -8.15
N GLY A 124 5.52 10.11 -8.60
CA GLY A 124 6.55 9.17 -9.03
C GLY A 124 6.00 7.78 -9.23
N VAL A 125 6.88 6.80 -9.23
CA VAL A 125 6.49 5.39 -9.15
C VAL A 125 7.26 4.72 -8.03
N MET A 126 6.71 3.64 -7.51
CA MET A 126 7.38 2.81 -6.52
C MET A 126 7.50 1.37 -7.03
N PRO A 127 8.66 0.73 -6.79
CA PRO A 127 8.83 -0.65 -7.15
C PRO A 127 8.11 -1.54 -6.14
N HIS A 128 7.20 -2.38 -6.62
CA HIS A 128 6.44 -3.34 -5.83
C HIS A 128 6.80 -4.76 -6.29
N TYR A 129 7.22 -5.59 -5.34
CA TYR A 129 7.77 -6.93 -5.57
C TYR A 129 8.94 -6.97 -6.57
N GLY A 130 9.64 -5.84 -6.75
CA GLY A 130 10.77 -5.69 -7.69
C GLY A 130 10.42 -5.89 -9.17
N MET A 131 9.14 -6.05 -9.51
CA MET A 131 8.69 -6.37 -10.87
C MET A 131 7.49 -5.54 -11.33
N PHE A 132 6.77 -4.89 -10.42
CA PHE A 132 5.70 -3.96 -10.74
C PHE A 132 6.10 -2.54 -10.36
N MET A 133 5.70 -1.57 -11.16
CA MET A 133 5.87 -0.15 -10.85
C MET A 133 4.49 0.46 -10.67
N GLY A 134 4.13 0.78 -9.43
CA GLY A 134 2.87 1.42 -9.11
C GLY A 134 3.03 2.94 -9.02
N PRO A 135 2.04 3.74 -9.47
CA PRO A 135 2.09 5.19 -9.34
C PRO A 135 2.00 5.61 -7.87
N MET A 136 2.89 6.51 -7.48
CA MET A 136 2.82 7.27 -6.24
C MET A 136 2.39 8.69 -6.58
N SER A 137 1.32 9.18 -5.95
CA SER A 137 0.86 10.55 -6.10
C SER A 137 0.15 10.98 -4.83
N TYR A 138 0.48 12.15 -4.29
CA TYR A 138 -0.20 12.74 -3.15
C TYR A 138 0.29 14.17 -2.92
N LEU A 139 -0.45 14.93 -2.13
CA LEU A 139 -0.09 16.30 -1.79
C LEU A 139 0.42 16.38 -0.36
N ILE A 140 1.46 17.18 -0.13
CA ILE A 140 1.93 17.57 1.19
C ILE A 140 1.78 19.08 1.34
N ARG A 141 1.19 19.54 2.44
CA ARG A 141 1.19 20.94 2.85
C ARG A 141 1.89 21.11 4.19
N ARG A 142 2.60 22.22 4.33
CA ARG A 142 3.15 22.70 5.60
C ARG A 142 2.49 24.03 5.94
N ARG A 143 1.82 24.08 7.10
CA ARG A 143 1.19 25.29 7.65
C ARG A 143 1.60 25.43 9.12
N GLY A 144 2.35 26.48 9.44
CA GLY A 144 3.05 26.62 10.71
C GLY A 144 3.89 25.37 11.04
N ARG A 145 3.59 24.76 12.18
CA ARG A 145 4.25 23.52 12.63
C ARG A 145 3.49 22.23 12.29
N ALA A 146 2.41 22.31 11.52
CA ALA A 146 1.58 21.17 11.14
C ALA A 146 1.83 20.74 9.69
N TRP A 147 1.92 19.43 9.49
CA TRP A 147 1.90 18.78 8.19
C TRP A 147 0.48 18.33 7.86
N GLU A 148 0.11 18.46 6.59
CA GLU A 148 -1.12 17.88 6.04
C GLU A 148 -0.74 17.03 4.83
N VAL A 149 -1.21 15.79 4.79
CA VAL A 149 -0.98 14.86 3.68
C VAL A 149 -2.33 14.46 3.09
N GLU A 150 -2.52 14.76 1.82
CA GLU A 150 -3.79 14.54 1.11
C GLU A 150 -3.62 13.49 0.01
N ALA A 151 -4.54 12.52 -0.04
CA ALA A 151 -4.63 11.58 -1.16
C ALA A 151 -6.09 11.37 -1.58
N ARG A 152 -6.32 11.42 -2.90
CA ARG A 152 -7.64 11.25 -3.54
C ARG A 152 -7.63 10.04 -4.47
N ILE A 153 -8.39 9.02 -4.13
CA ILE A 153 -8.45 7.76 -4.87
C ILE A 153 -9.81 7.67 -5.55
N ALA A 154 -9.83 7.81 -6.87
CA ALA A 154 -11.01 7.59 -7.69
C ALA A 154 -11.20 6.09 -7.94
N VAL A 155 -12.41 5.62 -7.69
CA VAL A 155 -12.78 4.22 -7.83
C VAL A 155 -13.82 4.07 -8.92
N THR A 156 -13.50 3.26 -9.94
CA THR A 156 -14.42 2.95 -11.03
C THR A 156 -15.29 1.73 -10.68
N LEU A 157 -16.61 1.87 -10.81
CA LEU A 157 -17.58 0.81 -10.51
C LEU A 157 -17.42 -0.41 -11.44
N PRO A 158 -17.65 -1.63 -10.92
CA PRO A 158 -17.74 -2.81 -11.77
C PRO A 158 -19.03 -2.75 -12.60
N ARG A 159 -18.93 -2.76 -13.93
CA ARG A 159 -20.09 -2.60 -14.84
C ARG A 159 -21.10 -3.75 -14.74
N ASP A 160 -20.63 -4.96 -14.45
CA ASP A 160 -21.44 -6.19 -14.55
C ASP A 160 -21.60 -6.92 -13.21
N ALA A 161 -21.14 -6.34 -12.10
CA ALA A 161 -21.32 -6.98 -10.80
C ALA A 161 -22.75 -6.76 -10.30
N ALA A 162 -23.43 -7.84 -9.91
CA ALA A 162 -24.72 -7.75 -9.19
C ALA A 162 -24.52 -7.63 -7.66
N ARG A 163 -23.37 -8.08 -7.16
CA ARG A 163 -23.02 -8.19 -5.73
C ARG A 163 -21.59 -7.74 -5.52
N ILE A 164 -21.34 -7.08 -4.39
CA ILE A 164 -20.00 -6.86 -3.84
C ILE A 164 -19.81 -7.67 -2.56
N GLU A 165 -18.63 -8.26 -2.41
CA GLU A 165 -18.17 -8.83 -1.15
C GLU A 165 -17.72 -7.71 -0.20
N LEU A 166 -17.97 -7.88 1.10
CA LEU A 166 -17.60 -6.93 2.15
C LEU A 166 -16.67 -7.59 3.18
N PRO A 167 -15.88 -6.82 3.95
CA PRO A 167 -15.02 -7.39 4.99
C PRO A 167 -15.75 -7.72 6.30
N ASP A 168 -16.93 -7.13 6.49
CA ASP A 168 -17.73 -7.17 7.70
C ASP A 168 -19.15 -6.63 7.43
N CYS A 169 -19.93 -6.44 8.49
CA CYS A 169 -21.29 -5.91 8.44
C CYS A 169 -21.39 -4.38 8.53
N GLY A 170 -20.28 -3.67 8.69
CA GLY A 170 -20.27 -2.25 9.05
C GLY A 170 -20.86 -1.33 7.98
N LEU A 171 -20.99 -1.79 6.73
CA LEU A 171 -21.74 -1.05 5.70
C LEU A 171 -23.21 -0.81 6.11
N ALA A 172 -23.79 -1.65 6.97
CA ALA A 172 -25.15 -1.47 7.47
C ALA A 172 -25.33 -0.18 8.32
N GLU A 173 -24.24 0.36 8.87
CA GLU A 173 -24.25 1.57 9.69
C GLU A 173 -24.06 2.84 8.85
N GLU A 174 -23.71 2.70 7.56
CA GLU A 174 -23.57 3.83 6.65
C GLU A 174 -24.94 4.32 6.16
N PRO A 175 -25.10 5.64 5.90
CA PRO A 175 -26.30 6.18 5.28
C PRO A 175 -26.65 5.44 3.98
N GLY A 176 -27.85 4.85 3.94
CA GLY A 176 -28.33 4.06 2.79
C GLY A 176 -27.76 2.63 2.69
N GLY A 177 -26.69 2.29 3.42
CA GLY A 177 -26.02 1.00 3.29
C GLY A 177 -26.84 -0.20 3.78
N ARG A 178 -27.67 -0.02 4.82
CA ARG A 178 -28.49 -1.10 5.39
C ARG A 178 -29.44 -1.77 4.38
N ALA A 179 -30.02 -0.98 3.48
CA ALA A 179 -30.96 -1.48 2.47
C ALA A 179 -30.25 -2.34 1.39
N GLU A 180 -28.94 -2.18 1.26
CA GLU A 180 -28.13 -2.84 0.24
C GLU A 180 -27.53 -4.16 0.74
N ILE A 181 -27.50 -4.41 2.05
CA ILE A 181 -26.97 -5.65 2.65
C ILE A 181 -27.78 -6.86 2.18
N LEU A 182 -27.09 -7.84 1.63
CA LEU A 182 -27.65 -9.13 1.23
C LEU A 182 -27.38 -10.21 2.29
N VAL A 183 -26.14 -10.25 2.80
CA VAL A 183 -25.69 -11.24 3.78
C VAL A 183 -24.74 -10.55 4.76
N CYS A 184 -24.91 -10.82 6.04
CA CYS A 184 -24.02 -10.35 7.10
C CYS A 184 -23.99 -11.40 8.22
N ARG A 185 -22.97 -12.26 8.24
CA ARG A 185 -22.80 -13.29 9.27
C ARG A 185 -21.35 -13.77 9.39
N GLY A 186 -20.97 -14.18 10.60
CA GLY A 186 -19.63 -14.70 10.91
C GLY A 186 -18.75 -13.65 11.58
N THR A 187 -17.44 -13.91 11.60
CA THR A 187 -16.43 -13.04 12.21
C THR A 187 -15.85 -12.08 11.17
N PRO A 188 -15.87 -10.75 11.41
CA PRO A 188 -15.22 -9.76 10.55
C PRO A 188 -13.78 -10.15 10.18
N TYR A 189 -13.36 -9.87 8.95
CA TYR A 189 -12.07 -10.35 8.45
C TYR A 189 -10.89 -9.84 9.29
N ALA A 190 -10.95 -8.57 9.73
CA ALA A 190 -9.94 -7.96 10.60
C ALA A 190 -9.85 -8.61 11.99
N GLN A 191 -10.88 -9.35 12.41
CA GLN A 191 -10.99 -10.03 13.70
C GLN A 191 -10.80 -11.54 13.61
N SER A 192 -10.55 -12.08 12.40
CA SER A 192 -10.39 -13.52 12.16
C SER A 192 -9.17 -14.15 12.84
N GLY A 193 -8.20 -13.34 13.28
CA GLY A 193 -6.94 -13.80 13.84
C GLY A 193 -5.92 -14.31 12.80
N THR A 194 -6.31 -14.38 11.52
CA THR A 194 -5.44 -14.84 10.43
C THR A 194 -4.61 -13.69 9.83
N THR A 195 -3.76 -14.03 8.85
CA THR A 195 -3.01 -13.08 8.01
C THR A 195 -3.51 -13.09 6.55
N GLU A 196 -4.65 -13.73 6.31
CA GLU A 196 -5.30 -13.86 5.02
C GLU A 196 -6.20 -12.66 4.73
N ALA A 197 -6.35 -12.31 3.45
CA ALA A 197 -7.28 -11.24 3.02
C ALA A 197 -8.73 -11.70 3.01
N CYS A 198 -8.93 -12.99 2.77
CA CYS A 198 -10.21 -13.66 2.73
C CYS A 198 -10.19 -14.85 3.69
N PRO A 199 -10.23 -14.64 5.01
CA PRO A 199 -10.04 -15.70 6.00
C PRO A 199 -11.12 -16.79 6.03
N GLY A 200 -12.14 -16.72 5.16
CA GLY A 200 -13.32 -17.60 5.20
C GLY A 200 -14.09 -17.54 6.52
N SER A 201 -13.83 -16.53 7.36
CA SER A 201 -14.36 -16.43 8.73
C SER A 201 -15.81 -15.93 8.78
N GLY A 202 -16.36 -15.52 7.64
CA GLY A 202 -17.72 -15.03 7.53
C GLY A 202 -18.11 -14.81 6.08
N GLU A 203 -19.40 -14.53 5.89
CA GLU A 203 -19.98 -14.16 4.61
C GLU A 203 -20.65 -12.79 4.76
N PHE A 204 -20.11 -11.81 4.04
CA PHE A 204 -20.59 -10.43 4.06
C PHE A 204 -20.73 -9.93 2.63
N ALA A 205 -21.89 -9.38 2.30
CA ALA A 205 -22.14 -8.89 0.96
C ALA A 205 -23.28 -7.88 0.89
N ALA A 206 -23.18 -7.02 -0.11
CA ALA A 206 -24.21 -6.07 -0.50
C ALA A 206 -24.48 -6.17 -2.00
N ARG A 207 -25.58 -5.57 -2.44
CA ARG A 207 -25.83 -5.29 -3.85
C ARG A 207 -24.76 -4.34 -4.36
N ALA A 208 -24.33 -4.53 -5.61
CA ALA A 208 -23.36 -3.64 -6.26
C ALA A 208 -24.05 -2.40 -6.85
N THR A 209 -24.76 -1.65 -6.02
CA THR A 209 -25.40 -0.38 -6.44
C THR A 209 -24.45 0.80 -6.23
N PRO A 210 -24.62 1.91 -6.96
CA PRO A 210 -23.85 3.13 -6.70
C PRO A 210 -23.93 3.56 -5.23
N ALA A 211 -25.12 3.53 -4.61
CA ALA A 211 -25.31 3.86 -3.21
C ALA A 211 -24.52 2.95 -2.25
N ALA A 212 -24.47 1.65 -2.51
CA ALA A 212 -23.69 0.71 -1.69
C ALA A 212 -22.18 1.00 -1.80
N VAL A 213 -21.70 1.31 -3.00
CA VAL A 213 -20.29 1.62 -3.21
C VAL A 213 -19.95 2.98 -2.64
N ASP A 214 -20.77 4.01 -2.81
CA ASP A 214 -20.58 5.32 -2.17
C ASP A 214 -20.47 5.20 -0.65
N ALA A 215 -21.37 4.43 -0.03
CA ALA A 215 -21.31 4.14 1.40
C ALA A 215 -19.99 3.43 1.79
N LEU A 216 -19.55 2.45 0.99
CA LEU A 216 -18.28 1.75 1.21
C LEU A 216 -17.09 2.70 1.11
N LEU A 217 -17.02 3.53 0.07
CA LEU A 217 -15.92 4.47 -0.17
C LEU A 217 -15.90 5.58 0.89
N ALA A 218 -17.06 6.07 1.32
CA ALA A 218 -17.17 7.03 2.42
C ALA A 218 -16.62 6.43 3.72
N ARG A 219 -16.93 5.17 4.01
CA ARG A 219 -16.37 4.45 5.16
C ARG A 219 -14.86 4.26 5.04
N TRP A 220 -14.37 3.82 3.88
CA TRP A 220 -12.93 3.69 3.60
C TRP A 220 -12.18 4.99 3.84
N SER A 221 -12.73 6.12 3.36
CA SER A 221 -12.16 7.46 3.55
C SER A 221 -11.94 7.76 5.02
N ARG A 222 -13.01 7.66 5.83
CA ARG A 222 -12.94 8.01 7.26
C ARG A 222 -12.05 7.06 8.05
N GLU A 223 -12.17 5.76 7.83
CA GLU A 223 -11.51 4.77 8.69
C GLU A 223 -10.04 4.57 8.30
N ALA A 224 -9.68 4.60 7.01
CA ALA A 224 -8.27 4.58 6.60
C ALA A 224 -7.54 5.81 7.15
N GLU A 225 -8.15 6.99 7.02
CA GLU A 225 -7.64 8.24 7.61
C GLU A 225 -7.47 8.12 9.13
N GLN A 226 -8.46 7.53 9.82
CA GLN A 226 -8.44 7.39 11.27
C GLN A 226 -7.22 6.60 11.76
N TYR A 227 -6.79 5.51 11.10
CA TYR A 227 -5.58 4.78 11.51
C TYR A 227 -4.34 5.67 11.46
N TRP A 228 -4.13 6.35 10.32
CA TRP A 228 -2.97 7.19 10.11
C TRP A 228 -2.92 8.38 11.09
N ASN A 229 -4.07 9.05 11.27
CA ASN A 229 -4.20 10.17 12.19
C ASN A 229 -4.11 9.75 13.66
N ARG A 230 -4.67 8.60 14.03
CA ARG A 230 -4.54 8.04 15.39
C ARG A 230 -3.08 7.76 15.72
N ASP A 231 -2.37 7.09 14.82
CA ASP A 231 -1.01 6.64 15.06
C ASP A 231 -0.04 7.82 15.07
N ALA A 232 -0.18 8.77 14.14
CA ALA A 232 0.56 10.04 14.17
C ALA A 232 0.43 10.77 15.51
N ARG A 233 -0.81 10.92 16.01
CA ARG A 233 -1.07 11.53 17.33
C ARG A 233 -0.47 10.74 18.47
N ALA A 234 -0.53 9.41 18.42
CA ALA A 234 0.05 8.55 19.46
C ALA A 234 1.57 8.73 19.57
N PHE A 235 2.24 9.05 18.47
CA PHE A 235 3.68 9.37 18.43
C PHE A 235 4.00 10.87 18.63
N GLY A 236 2.99 11.71 18.90
CA GLY A 236 3.18 13.16 19.08
C GLY A 236 3.61 13.90 17.80
N LEU A 237 3.33 13.33 16.63
CA LEU A 237 3.70 13.91 15.34
C LEU A 237 2.66 14.97 14.93
N PRO A 238 3.07 16.18 14.55
CA PRO A 238 2.16 17.23 14.11
C PRO A 238 1.78 17.02 12.64
N VAL A 239 1.18 15.87 12.32
CA VAL A 239 0.73 15.52 10.97
C VAL A 239 -0.73 15.11 10.97
N THR A 240 -1.48 15.61 10.00
CA THR A 240 -2.84 15.18 9.69
C THR A 240 -2.89 14.62 8.28
N TYR A 241 -3.69 13.57 8.13
CA TYR A 241 -3.99 12.91 6.86
C TYR A 241 -5.42 13.24 6.47
N ASP A 242 -5.64 13.46 5.18
CA ASP A 242 -6.94 13.66 4.56
C ASP A 242 -7.04 12.72 3.36
N PHE A 243 -7.75 11.60 3.55
CA PHE A 243 -7.92 10.59 2.52
C PHE A 243 -9.36 10.57 2.03
N ALA A 244 -9.54 10.61 0.71
CA ALA A 244 -10.86 10.46 0.12
C ALA A 244 -10.85 9.37 -0.95
N PHE A 245 -11.77 8.44 -0.82
CA PHE A 245 -12.18 7.51 -1.85
C PHE A 245 -13.50 8.02 -2.42
N VAL A 246 -13.54 8.19 -3.74
CA VAL A 246 -14.69 8.78 -4.44
C VAL A 246 -14.99 7.97 -5.69
N LEU A 247 -16.24 7.98 -6.15
CA LEU A 247 -16.54 7.45 -7.47
C LEU A 247 -15.80 8.24 -8.54
N ALA A 248 -15.25 7.53 -9.53
CA ALA A 248 -14.52 8.16 -10.62
C ALA A 248 -15.40 9.13 -11.45
N ASP A 249 -16.68 8.81 -11.64
CA ASP A 249 -17.63 9.72 -12.30
C ASP A 249 -17.86 11.00 -11.51
N ASP A 250 -18.01 10.90 -10.18
CA ASP A 250 -18.19 12.07 -9.31
C ASP A 250 -16.95 12.95 -9.24
N ALA A 251 -15.76 12.32 -9.18
CA ALA A 251 -14.49 13.04 -9.24
C ALA A 251 -14.37 13.86 -10.53
N ARG A 252 -14.72 13.25 -11.68
CA ARG A 252 -14.76 13.94 -12.98
C ARG A 252 -15.78 15.07 -13.01
N ALA A 253 -17.02 14.81 -12.57
CA ALA A 253 -18.09 15.79 -12.58
C ALA A 253 -17.77 17.04 -11.73
N ARG A 254 -17.04 16.84 -10.62
CA ARG A 254 -16.64 17.90 -9.69
C ARG A 254 -15.27 18.52 -10.00
N GLY A 255 -14.54 17.99 -10.98
CA GLY A 255 -13.18 18.44 -11.31
C GLY A 255 -12.17 18.26 -10.16
N LEU A 256 -12.26 17.15 -9.41
CA LEU A 256 -11.35 16.89 -8.29
C LEU A 256 -9.95 16.47 -8.80
N ARG A 257 -8.90 16.82 -8.05
CA ARG A 257 -7.59 16.18 -8.21
C ARG A 257 -7.75 14.70 -7.84
N VAL A 258 -7.26 13.83 -8.71
CA VAL A 258 -7.21 12.39 -8.48
C VAL A 258 -5.74 11.97 -8.47
N ASP A 259 -5.33 11.36 -7.37
CA ASP A 259 -3.98 10.86 -7.16
C ASP A 259 -3.84 9.40 -7.65
N LEU A 260 -4.94 8.66 -7.65
CA LEU A 260 -5.02 7.30 -8.19
C LEU A 260 -6.42 7.04 -8.76
N ASP A 261 -6.52 6.57 -10.00
CA ASP A 261 -7.77 6.05 -10.59
C ASP A 261 -7.65 4.55 -10.80
N VAL A 262 -8.52 3.78 -10.16
CA VAL A 262 -8.46 2.32 -10.14
C VAL A 262 -9.85 1.69 -10.18
N PRO A 263 -10.01 0.50 -10.79
CA PRO A 263 -11.27 -0.22 -10.75
C PRO A 263 -11.54 -0.83 -9.37
N LEU A 264 -12.82 -1.00 -9.04
CA LEU A 264 -13.27 -1.80 -7.90
C LEU A 264 -13.49 -3.26 -8.33
N SER A 265 -12.72 -4.17 -7.74
CA SER A 265 -12.99 -5.61 -7.78
C SER A 265 -14.02 -5.97 -6.71
N PRO A 266 -15.13 -6.66 -7.06
CA PRO A 266 -16.25 -6.93 -6.14
C PRO A 266 -16.02 -8.08 -5.14
N THR A 267 -14.77 -8.36 -4.76
CA THR A 267 -14.33 -9.57 -4.04
C THR A 267 -13.34 -9.22 -2.92
N CYS A 268 -12.99 -10.12 -2.01
CA CYS A 268 -12.02 -9.88 -0.92
C CYS A 268 -10.54 -10.20 -1.22
N GLY A 269 -10.21 -10.69 -2.43
CA GLY A 269 -8.88 -11.24 -2.76
C GLY A 269 -7.70 -10.24 -2.72
N ARG A 270 -6.51 -10.69 -3.15
CA ARG A 270 -5.33 -9.82 -3.28
C ARG A 270 -5.16 -9.33 -4.72
N THR A 271 -4.89 -8.05 -4.88
CA THR A 271 -4.45 -7.40 -6.12
C THR A 271 -3.44 -6.34 -5.72
N PRO A 272 -2.46 -6.02 -6.58
CA PRO A 272 -1.67 -4.81 -6.40
C PRO A 272 -2.62 -3.60 -6.33
N TYR A 273 -2.34 -2.64 -5.44
CA TYR A 273 -3.19 -1.46 -5.20
C TYR A 273 -3.54 -0.70 -6.48
N PHE A 274 -2.57 -0.59 -7.39
CA PHE A 274 -2.70 0.14 -8.65
C PHE A 274 -3.44 -0.64 -9.75
N SER A 275 -3.67 -1.94 -9.56
CA SER A 275 -4.43 -2.76 -10.50
C SER A 275 -5.92 -2.72 -10.21
N ALA A 276 -6.30 -2.82 -8.93
CA ALA A 276 -7.68 -2.72 -8.46
C ALA A 276 -7.73 -2.62 -6.94
N MET A 277 -8.65 -1.80 -6.43
CA MET A 277 -9.09 -1.92 -5.04
C MET A 277 -10.18 -2.97 -4.93
N ARG A 278 -10.30 -3.60 -3.77
CA ARG A 278 -11.21 -4.74 -3.56
C ARG A 278 -12.24 -4.43 -2.51
N SER A 279 -13.52 -4.60 -2.84
CA SER A 279 -14.63 -4.25 -1.93
C SER A 279 -14.60 -5.06 -0.62
N GLY A 280 -14.08 -6.28 -0.66
CA GLY A 280 -13.96 -7.16 0.51
C GLY A 280 -12.70 -6.94 1.35
N TRP A 281 -11.89 -5.92 1.06
CA TRP A 281 -10.75 -5.58 1.91
C TRP A 281 -11.19 -5.04 3.25
N SER A 282 -10.60 -5.58 4.32
CA SER A 282 -10.76 -5.01 5.64
C SER A 282 -10.09 -3.65 5.70
N LEU A 283 -10.58 -2.79 6.60
CA LEU A 283 -10.05 -1.43 6.74
C LEU A 283 -8.55 -1.39 7.07
N PRO A 284 -8.00 -2.35 7.86
CA PRO A 284 -6.58 -2.51 7.98
C PRO A 284 -5.81 -2.64 6.66
N VAL A 285 -6.37 -3.38 5.71
CA VAL A 285 -5.81 -3.53 4.36
C VAL A 285 -5.96 -2.22 3.61
N VAL A 286 -7.14 -1.60 3.59
CA VAL A 286 -7.33 -0.32 2.90
C VAL A 286 -6.32 0.74 3.36
N ALA A 287 -6.12 0.89 4.67
CA ALA A 287 -5.13 1.83 5.23
C ALA A 287 -3.68 1.52 4.81
N HIS A 288 -3.37 0.24 4.61
CA HIS A 288 -2.08 -0.20 4.09
C HIS A 288 -1.92 0.11 2.60
N GLU A 289 -2.93 -0.14 1.78
CA GLU A 289 -2.89 0.16 0.35
C GLU A 289 -2.79 1.67 0.10
N VAL A 290 -3.39 2.52 0.96
CA VAL A 290 -3.11 3.97 0.95
C VAL A 290 -1.64 4.26 1.20
N GLY A 291 -0.97 3.49 2.07
CA GLY A 291 0.47 3.57 2.25
C GLY A 291 1.25 3.41 0.96
N HIS A 292 0.83 2.50 0.09
CA HIS A 292 1.45 2.34 -1.23
C HIS A 292 1.19 3.53 -2.16
N VAL A 293 0.02 4.17 -2.10
CA VAL A 293 -0.26 5.43 -2.84
C VAL A 293 0.66 6.56 -2.37
N LEU A 294 0.97 6.59 -1.07
CA LEU A 294 1.96 7.48 -0.46
C LEU A 294 3.41 7.00 -0.66
N GLY A 295 3.60 5.96 -1.46
CA GLY A 295 4.88 5.39 -1.84
C GLY A 295 5.63 4.66 -0.74
N LEU A 296 4.92 4.00 0.17
CA LEU A 296 5.52 3.06 1.11
C LEU A 296 5.56 1.66 0.51
N LEU A 297 6.63 0.93 0.79
CA LEU A 297 6.78 -0.45 0.37
C LEU A 297 6.32 -1.41 1.46
N ASP A 298 5.95 -2.61 1.04
CA ASP A 298 5.79 -3.75 1.93
C ASP A 298 7.11 -4.05 2.62
N GLU A 299 7.13 -4.07 3.96
CA GLU A 299 8.39 -4.23 4.72
C GLU A 299 9.02 -5.60 4.48
N TYR A 300 8.22 -6.61 4.16
CA TYR A 300 8.74 -7.93 3.80
C TYR A 300 9.44 -7.93 2.44
N GLU A 301 9.17 -6.99 1.54
CA GLU A 301 9.93 -6.85 0.29
C GLU A 301 11.37 -6.42 0.56
N ALA A 302 11.56 -5.51 1.51
CA ALA A 302 12.87 -5.07 1.95
C ALA A 302 13.70 -6.22 2.53
N LEU A 303 13.04 -7.17 3.21
CA LEU A 303 13.71 -8.26 3.93
C LEU A 303 13.88 -9.53 3.11
N SER A 304 13.10 -9.73 2.03
CA SER A 304 13.06 -10.99 1.27
C SER A 304 13.71 -10.96 -0.10
N GLY A 305 14.05 -9.79 -0.65
CA GLY A 305 14.81 -9.70 -1.91
C GLY A 305 14.10 -10.26 -3.16
N ILE A 306 12.76 -10.35 -3.16
CA ILE A 306 11.82 -10.80 -4.24
C ILE A 306 11.54 -12.31 -4.27
N VAL A 307 10.26 -12.73 -4.10
CA VAL A 307 9.56 -13.75 -4.94
C VAL A 307 8.01 -13.64 -4.80
N PRO A 308 7.21 -13.74 -5.89
CA PRO A 308 5.73 -13.84 -5.88
C PRO A 308 5.14 -15.11 -5.21
N LEU A 309 5.99 -15.98 -4.65
CA LEU A 309 5.62 -17.28 -4.08
C LEU A 309 5.72 -17.34 -2.56
N TYR A 310 6.16 -16.27 -1.90
CA TYR A 310 6.43 -16.33 -0.46
C TYR A 310 5.24 -15.85 0.37
N PRO A 311 4.68 -16.69 1.27
CA PRO A 311 3.71 -16.23 2.25
C PRO A 311 4.40 -15.19 3.13
N LYS A 312 3.70 -14.09 3.43
CA LYS A 312 4.07 -13.03 4.38
C LYS A 312 4.78 -13.61 5.61
N THR A 313 6.10 -13.77 5.50
CA THR A 313 6.82 -14.55 6.49
C THR A 313 6.96 -13.67 7.70
N PRO A 314 6.53 -14.14 8.88
CA PRO A 314 6.63 -13.33 10.07
C PRO A 314 8.10 -13.02 10.33
N PHE A 315 8.46 -11.74 10.21
CA PHE A 315 9.75 -11.20 10.60
C PHE A 315 9.61 -10.47 11.95
N PRO A 316 10.70 -10.27 12.71
CA PRO A 316 10.64 -9.54 13.97
C PRO A 316 10.07 -8.13 13.78
N GLY A 317 8.96 -7.82 14.47
CA GLY A 317 8.27 -6.53 14.34
C GLY A 317 7.12 -6.47 13.32
N ALA A 318 6.96 -7.47 12.45
CA ALA A 318 5.88 -7.49 11.44
C ALA A 318 4.48 -7.32 12.04
N HIS A 319 4.26 -7.91 13.22
CA HIS A 319 2.98 -7.86 13.93
C HIS A 319 2.65 -6.49 14.55
N ILE A 320 3.61 -5.57 14.53
CA ILE A 320 3.50 -4.19 15.01
C ILE A 320 3.23 -3.25 13.83
N SER A 321 3.89 -3.46 12.69
CA SER A 321 3.80 -2.54 11.56
C SER A 321 2.61 -2.82 10.63
N ARG A 322 1.94 -1.75 10.21
CA ARG A 322 0.90 -1.78 9.17
C ARG A 322 1.45 -2.17 7.81
N MET A 323 2.71 -1.80 7.51
CA MET A 323 3.39 -2.16 6.26
C MET A 323 4.06 -3.54 6.34
N GLY A 324 4.16 -4.12 7.55
CA GLY A 324 4.60 -5.49 7.75
C GLY A 324 3.47 -6.52 7.74
N LEU A 325 2.35 -6.22 8.40
CA LEU A 325 1.19 -7.12 8.49
C LEU A 325 -0.16 -6.37 8.47
N SER A 326 -0.64 -6.05 7.28
CA SER A 326 -1.83 -5.22 7.08
C SER A 326 -3.18 -5.81 7.49
N MET A 327 -3.23 -7.07 7.93
CA MET A 327 -4.53 -7.74 8.19
C MET A 327 -5.09 -7.48 9.58
N ARG A 328 -4.29 -6.89 10.48
CA ARG A 328 -4.64 -6.78 11.89
C ARG A 328 -4.88 -5.34 12.30
N GLU A 329 -6.01 -5.12 12.96
CA GLU A 329 -6.43 -3.85 13.56
C GLU A 329 -5.34 -3.16 14.38
N ARG A 330 -4.64 -3.94 15.19
CA ARG A 330 -3.64 -3.48 16.17
C ARG A 330 -2.31 -3.03 15.57
N THR A 331 -2.09 -3.26 14.27
CA THR A 331 -0.86 -2.79 13.63
C THR A 331 -0.85 -1.27 13.56
N LEU A 332 0.32 -0.67 13.41
CA LEU A 332 0.53 0.77 13.53
C LEU A 332 1.21 1.32 12.28
N VAL A 333 0.82 2.54 11.91
CA VAL A 333 1.64 3.39 11.06
C VAL A 333 2.77 3.97 11.92
N LEU A 334 3.94 3.34 11.87
CA LEU A 334 5.13 3.74 12.64
C LEU A 334 5.72 5.10 12.20
N PRO A 335 6.49 5.79 13.07
CA PRO A 335 7.23 7.03 12.76
C PRO A 335 8.10 6.95 11.50
N LEU A 336 8.66 5.77 11.20
CA LEU A 336 9.36 5.46 9.95
C LEU A 336 8.52 5.82 8.71
N HIS A 337 7.26 5.41 8.69
CA HIS A 337 6.38 5.63 7.55
C HIS A 337 6.09 7.12 7.35
N HIS A 338 5.80 7.83 8.44
CA HIS A 338 5.59 9.28 8.40
C HIS A 338 6.83 10.00 7.89
N TYR A 339 8.03 9.60 8.33
CA TYR A 339 9.30 10.14 7.85
C TYR A 339 9.46 9.93 6.34
N LEU A 340 9.24 8.71 5.85
CA LEU A 340 9.37 8.37 4.43
C LEU A 340 8.41 9.16 3.54
N VAL A 341 7.19 9.42 4.00
CA VAL A 341 6.21 10.24 3.28
C VAL A 341 6.62 11.71 3.27
N LEU A 342 6.93 12.27 4.44
CA LEU A 342 7.17 13.72 4.60
C LEU A 342 8.54 14.17 4.10
N ARG A 343 9.56 13.32 4.14
CA ARG A 343 10.91 13.68 3.66
C ARG A 343 10.90 14.13 2.20
N ARG A 344 9.98 13.59 1.38
CA ARG A 344 9.90 13.90 -0.05
C ARG A 344 9.57 15.37 -0.30
N TYR A 345 8.93 16.05 0.66
CA TYR A 345 8.71 17.51 0.63
C TYR A 345 10.03 18.30 0.50
N PHE A 346 11.13 17.78 1.07
CA PHE A 346 12.44 18.44 1.09
C PHE A 346 13.31 18.08 -0.11
N CYS A 347 13.09 16.92 -0.72
CA CYS A 347 13.94 16.40 -1.79
C CYS A 347 13.59 17.01 -3.14
N GLY A 348 14.54 17.33 -4.01
CA GLY A 348 14.20 17.69 -5.40
C GLY A 348 13.40 16.58 -6.11
N ASP A 349 12.60 16.95 -7.10
CA ASP A 349 11.90 15.97 -7.94
C ASP A 349 12.89 14.99 -8.58
N PRO A 350 12.53 13.71 -8.70
CA PRO A 350 13.42 12.73 -9.29
C PRO A 350 13.64 13.04 -10.78
N ALA A 351 14.89 12.98 -11.22
CA ALA A 351 15.25 13.19 -12.63
C ALA A 351 14.68 12.11 -13.57
N THR A 352 14.23 11.00 -12.99
CA THR A 352 13.69 9.84 -13.69
C THR A 352 12.57 9.22 -12.87
N VAL A 353 11.54 8.74 -13.55
CA VAL A 353 10.47 7.95 -12.91
C VAL A 353 10.90 6.52 -12.61
N ASP A 354 12.05 6.04 -13.09
CA ASP A 354 12.59 4.73 -12.70
C ASP A 354 13.29 4.83 -11.33
N PRO A 355 12.75 4.16 -10.29
CA PRO A 355 13.29 4.20 -8.93
C PRO A 355 14.61 3.42 -8.77
N TYR A 356 15.06 2.69 -9.80
CA TYR A 356 16.35 1.99 -9.79
C TYR A 356 17.43 2.64 -10.67
N ALA A 357 17.11 3.75 -11.33
CA ALA A 357 18.02 4.39 -12.28
C ALA A 357 19.36 4.80 -11.67
N HIS A 358 19.41 5.08 -10.36
CA HIS A 358 20.64 5.42 -9.64
C HIS A 358 21.47 4.19 -9.24
N ALA A 359 20.86 3.00 -9.12
CA ALA A 359 21.58 1.77 -8.77
C ALA A 359 22.36 1.19 -9.96
N LEU A 360 22.03 1.61 -11.19
CA LEU A 360 22.66 1.19 -12.44
C LEU A 360 23.76 2.15 -12.93
N ARG A 361 24.01 3.25 -12.21
CA ARG A 361 25.10 4.21 -12.48
C ARG A 361 26.25 3.93 -11.52
#